data_AF-M5FPA3-F1
#
_entry.id   AF-M5FPA3-F1
#
_cell.length_a   1.000
_cell.length_b   1.000
_cell.length_c   1.000
_cell.angle_alpha   90.00
_cell.angle_beta   90.00
_cell.angle_gamma   90.00
#
_symmetry.space_group_name_H-M   'P 1'
#
loop_
_entity.id
_entity.type
_entity.pdbx_description
1 polymer ?
#
loop_
_entity_poly.entity_id
_entity_poly.type
_entity_poly.pdbx_seq_one_letter_code
_entity_poly.pdbx_strand_id
1 'polypeptide(L)'
;MAQVFKVHRPTCPATFPYSGETFTREDQTPDPEFYASPRFVHHIDDRCRLALQEYYAGVLPEPLPLSAENSSESKTRPRILDLCSSWTSHLPNSYAPPHTYVTGLGLSAPELAANPLLSRRVVHDLNVDPILPVEMTKLDVRTKAELESKDAPGHYEGTEAAYDAIICTVSVDYLVHPLEVFCELALVTREAGTAHMAFSDRCFPSKVIRRWLEVGPAERCEMVASYFWFAGTTGEKPCEPGVL
;
A
#
# COMPACT_ATOMS: atom_id res chain seq x y z
N MET A 1 -23.59 -2.61 -0.37
CA MET A 1 -23.44 -1.15 -0.15
C MET A 1 -22.05 -0.94 0.43
N ALA A 2 -21.29 0.04 -0.04
CA ALA A 2 -20.05 0.41 0.63
C ALA A 2 -20.37 1.00 2.01
N GLN A 3 -19.67 0.55 3.05
CA GLN A 3 -19.81 1.05 4.42
C GLN A 3 -18.49 1.69 4.83
N VAL A 4 -18.55 2.90 5.38
CA VAL A 4 -17.38 3.60 5.92
C VAL A 4 -17.40 3.43 7.43
N PHE A 5 -16.39 2.75 7.98
CA PHE A 5 -16.21 2.60 9.42
C PHE A 5 -15.14 3.58 9.90
N LYS A 6 -15.52 4.52 10.76
CA LYS A 6 -14.54 5.32 11.50
C LYS A 6 -14.14 4.54 12.75
N VAL A 7 -13.06 3.78 12.63
CA VAL A 7 -12.47 3.07 13.77
C VAL A 7 -11.85 4.12 14.70
N HIS A 8 -12.42 4.27 15.89
CA HIS A 8 -11.78 5.02 16.97
C HIS A 8 -10.64 4.17 17.52
N ARG A 9 -9.66 4.79 18.20
CA ARG A 9 -8.50 4.10 18.80
C ARG A 9 -8.94 2.73 19.32
N PRO A 10 -8.51 1.63 18.68
CA PRO A 10 -8.97 0.31 19.09
C PRO A 10 -8.65 0.13 20.57
N THR A 11 -9.52 -0.56 21.31
CA THR A 11 -9.18 -1.07 22.65
C THR A 11 -8.12 -2.15 22.47
N CYS A 12 -6.91 -1.73 22.12
CA CYS A 12 -5.80 -2.63 21.87
C CYS A 12 -5.26 -3.12 23.22
N PRO A 13 -5.00 -4.43 23.34
CA PRO A 13 -4.26 -4.97 24.48
C PRO A 13 -2.82 -4.42 24.51
N ALA A 14 -2.09 -4.70 25.59
CA ALA A 14 -0.71 -4.26 25.75
C ALA A 14 0.26 -4.91 24.73
N THR A 15 -0.12 -6.07 24.17
CA THR A 15 0.65 -6.84 23.20
C THR A 15 -0.20 -7.19 22.00
N PHE A 16 0.44 -7.50 20.86
CA PHE A 16 -0.25 -7.88 19.64
C PHE A 16 -1.21 -9.07 19.90
N PRO A 17 -2.52 -8.96 19.64
CA PRO A 17 -3.51 -9.94 20.09
C PRO A 17 -3.60 -11.20 19.23
N TYR A 18 -2.85 -11.27 18.13
CA TYR A 18 -2.97 -12.35 17.15
C TYR A 18 -1.77 -13.30 17.22
N SER A 19 -2.06 -14.59 17.14
CA SER A 19 -1.06 -15.67 17.04
C SER A 19 -0.86 -16.08 15.57
N GLY A 20 0.18 -16.86 15.29
CA GLY A 20 0.44 -17.39 13.94
C GLY A 20 -0.74 -18.17 13.34
N GLU A 21 -1.54 -18.87 14.15
CA GLU A 21 -2.74 -19.58 13.68
C GLU A 21 -3.77 -18.66 13.03
N THR A 22 -3.85 -17.40 13.49
CA THR A 22 -4.74 -16.35 12.95
C THR A 22 -4.50 -16.12 11.46
N PHE A 23 -3.23 -16.20 11.06
CA PHE A 23 -2.72 -15.85 9.74
C PHE A 23 -2.53 -17.05 8.82
N THR A 24 -2.88 -18.25 9.28
CA THR A 24 -2.84 -19.46 8.42
C THR A 24 -3.86 -19.37 7.29
N ARG A 25 -3.66 -20.15 6.23
CA ARG A 25 -4.57 -20.28 5.07
C ARG A 25 -4.96 -21.74 4.88
N GLU A 26 -6.11 -21.97 4.27
CA GLU A 26 -6.51 -23.32 3.85
C GLU A 26 -5.58 -23.83 2.74
N ASP A 27 -5.34 -22.98 1.73
CA ASP A 27 -4.41 -23.22 0.64
C ASP A 27 -3.06 -22.54 0.93
N GLN A 28 -2.09 -23.36 1.33
CA GLN A 28 -0.71 -22.96 1.61
C GLN A 28 0.21 -23.07 0.38
N THR A 29 -0.32 -23.31 -0.82
CA THR A 29 0.50 -23.24 -2.04
C THR A 29 1.15 -21.85 -2.16
N PRO A 30 2.40 -21.76 -2.64
CA PRO A 30 3.06 -20.48 -2.85
C PRO A 30 2.22 -19.52 -3.70
N ASP A 31 2.18 -18.25 -3.31
CA ASP A 31 1.39 -17.23 -4.03
C ASP A 31 1.77 -17.10 -5.51
N PRO A 32 3.06 -17.20 -5.93
CA PRO A 32 3.42 -17.20 -7.34
C PRO A 32 2.79 -18.35 -8.15
N GLU A 33 2.44 -19.47 -7.51
CA GLU A 33 1.73 -20.57 -8.17
C GLU A 33 0.23 -20.26 -8.33
N PHE A 34 -0.41 -19.79 -7.25
CA PHE A 34 -1.84 -19.43 -7.27
C PHE A 34 -2.15 -18.24 -8.19
N TYR A 35 -1.24 -17.27 -8.23
CA TYR A 35 -1.34 -16.04 -9.04
C TYR A 35 -0.53 -16.12 -10.34
N ALA A 36 -0.10 -17.32 -10.77
CA ALA A 36 0.72 -17.51 -11.96
C ALA A 36 0.11 -16.96 -13.26
N SER A 37 -1.22 -17.02 -13.37
CA SER A 37 -1.97 -16.46 -14.50
C SER A 37 -2.38 -15.01 -14.20
N PRO A 38 -1.90 -14.01 -14.95
CA PRO A 38 -2.35 -12.62 -14.82
C PRO A 38 -3.86 -12.50 -15.00
N ARG A 39 -4.49 -11.66 -14.19
CA ARG A 39 -5.93 -11.43 -14.13
C ARG A 39 -6.20 -9.97 -14.48
N PHE A 40 -6.42 -9.69 -15.76
CA PHE A 40 -6.86 -8.39 -16.25
C PHE A 40 -8.37 -8.17 -16.05
N VAL A 41 -8.83 -8.33 -14.80
CA VAL A 41 -10.23 -8.14 -14.40
C VAL A 41 -10.31 -7.21 -13.20
N HIS A 42 -11.44 -6.53 -13.05
CA HIS A 42 -11.71 -5.78 -11.83
C HIS A 42 -12.22 -6.72 -10.74
N HIS A 43 -11.53 -6.74 -9.59
CA HIS A 43 -11.91 -7.56 -8.44
C HIS A 43 -13.10 -6.97 -7.65
N ILE A 44 -13.39 -5.69 -7.88
CA ILE A 44 -14.52 -4.92 -7.33
C ILE A 44 -15.40 -4.34 -8.45
N ASP A 45 -16.68 -4.14 -8.16
CA ASP A 45 -17.64 -3.60 -9.14
C ASP A 45 -17.43 -2.11 -9.43
N ASP A 46 -18.07 -1.61 -10.50
CA ASP A 46 -17.93 -0.23 -10.95
C ASP A 46 -18.36 0.82 -9.91
N ARG A 47 -19.38 0.52 -9.09
CA ARG A 47 -19.83 1.44 -8.05
C ARG A 47 -18.79 1.55 -6.94
N CYS A 48 -18.20 0.43 -6.55
CA CYS A 48 -17.10 0.39 -5.58
C CYS A 48 -15.86 1.11 -6.12
N ARG A 49 -15.53 0.91 -7.40
CA ARG A 49 -14.44 1.64 -8.07
C ARG A 49 -14.64 3.14 -8.03
N LEU A 50 -15.84 3.63 -8.36
CA LEU A 50 -16.15 5.06 -8.33
C LEU A 50 -16.08 5.63 -6.91
N ALA A 51 -16.63 4.92 -5.92
CA ALA A 51 -16.57 5.32 -4.53
C ALA A 51 -15.12 5.38 -4.00
N LEU A 52 -14.25 4.45 -4.40
CA LEU A 52 -12.83 4.49 -4.05
C LEU A 52 -12.11 5.66 -4.71
N GLN A 53 -12.38 5.95 -5.98
CA GLN A 53 -11.81 7.10 -6.66
C GLN A 53 -12.21 8.41 -5.98
N GLU A 54 -13.48 8.57 -5.63
CA GLU A 54 -13.98 9.74 -4.90
C GLU A 54 -13.34 9.86 -3.51
N TYR A 55 -13.24 8.74 -2.79
CA TYR A 55 -12.55 8.69 -1.50
C TYR A 55 -11.09 9.13 -1.63
N TYR A 56 -10.32 8.51 -2.55
CA TYR A 56 -8.92 8.83 -2.77
C TYR A 56 -8.71 10.28 -3.19
N ALA A 57 -9.57 10.84 -4.03
CA ALA A 57 -9.53 12.26 -4.39
C ALA A 57 -9.70 13.19 -3.18
N GLY A 58 -10.43 12.76 -2.15
CA GLY A 58 -10.69 13.57 -0.95
C GLY A 58 -9.68 13.40 0.19
N VAL A 59 -8.85 12.35 0.18
CA VAL A 59 -7.94 12.04 1.32
C VAL A 59 -6.46 11.97 0.96
N LEU A 60 -6.12 11.73 -0.32
CA LEU A 60 -4.73 11.66 -0.75
C LEU A 60 -4.19 13.06 -1.09
N PRO A 61 -2.86 13.27 -1.05
CA PRO A 61 -2.27 14.54 -1.45
C PRO A 61 -2.61 14.91 -2.89
N GLU A 62 -2.92 16.18 -3.11
CA GLU A 62 -3.32 16.68 -4.42
C GLU A 62 -2.24 16.45 -5.50
N PRO A 63 -2.59 15.85 -6.66
CA PRO A 63 -1.66 15.74 -7.78
C PRO A 63 -1.19 17.11 -8.27
N LEU A 64 0.05 17.20 -8.78
CA LEU A 64 0.54 18.46 -9.32
C LEU A 64 -0.24 18.89 -10.57
N PRO A 65 -0.65 20.15 -10.71
CA PRO A 65 -1.29 20.64 -11.92
C PRO A 65 -0.29 20.72 -13.08
N LEU A 66 -0.76 20.54 -14.32
CA LEU A 66 0.08 20.66 -15.54
C LEU A 66 0.84 22.00 -15.62
N SER A 67 0.29 23.06 -15.04
CA SER A 67 0.86 24.41 -15.08
C SER A 67 1.96 24.65 -14.03
N ALA A 68 2.24 23.70 -13.14
CA ALA A 68 3.21 23.88 -12.04
C ALA A 68 4.69 23.90 -12.49
N GLU A 69 5.00 23.59 -13.75
CA GLU A 69 6.39 23.62 -14.24
C GLU A 69 7.06 25.00 -14.18
N ASN A 70 6.27 26.08 -14.05
CA ASN A 70 6.75 27.47 -14.05
C ASN A 70 6.42 28.27 -12.78
N SER A 71 5.93 27.65 -11.70
CA SER A 71 5.66 28.38 -10.44
C SER A 71 6.95 28.51 -9.61
N SER A 72 7.19 29.71 -9.06
CA SER A 72 8.32 30.00 -8.16
C SER A 72 8.27 29.24 -6.82
N GLU A 73 7.16 28.57 -6.54
CA GLU A 73 6.99 27.68 -5.39
C GLU A 73 7.40 26.26 -5.80
N SER A 74 8.47 25.74 -5.20
CA SER A 74 9.01 24.40 -5.44
C SER A 74 8.07 23.33 -4.85
N LYS A 75 6.93 23.08 -5.51
CA LYS A 75 6.00 22.02 -5.11
C LYS A 75 6.46 20.69 -5.70
N THR A 76 6.80 19.73 -4.84
CA THR A 76 7.18 18.37 -5.26
C THR A 76 5.93 17.56 -5.60
N ARG A 77 6.05 16.62 -6.56
CA ARG A 77 4.93 15.73 -6.89
C ARG A 77 4.70 14.73 -5.75
N PRO A 78 3.45 14.44 -5.39
CA PRO A 78 3.19 13.44 -4.36
C PRO A 78 3.73 12.06 -4.75
N ARG A 79 4.23 11.33 -3.77
CA ARG A 79 4.72 9.95 -3.90
C ARG A 79 3.75 9.03 -3.20
N ILE A 80 3.19 8.09 -3.96
CA ILE A 80 2.20 7.13 -3.44
C ILE A 80 2.74 5.72 -3.61
N LEU A 81 2.64 4.91 -2.56
CA LEU A 81 2.84 3.46 -2.65
C LEU A 81 1.48 2.78 -2.81
N ASP A 82 1.30 2.08 -3.93
CA ASP A 82 0.21 1.12 -4.15
C ASP A 82 0.70 -0.27 -3.75
N LEU A 83 0.34 -0.67 -2.53
CA LEU A 83 0.70 -1.94 -1.92
C LEU A 83 -0.21 -3.06 -2.43
N CYS A 84 0.39 -4.19 -2.81
CA CYS A 84 -0.31 -5.31 -3.45
C CYS A 84 -1.02 -4.88 -4.76
N SER A 85 -0.36 -4.03 -5.54
CA SER A 85 -0.82 -3.49 -6.81
C SER A 85 -0.96 -4.56 -7.88
N SER A 86 -1.79 -4.25 -8.87
CA SER A 86 -2.05 -5.05 -10.06
C SER A 86 -2.12 -4.12 -11.28
N TRP A 87 -2.93 -4.46 -12.29
CA TRP A 87 -3.11 -3.68 -13.52
C TRP A 87 -3.95 -2.41 -13.34
N THR A 88 -4.48 -2.17 -12.14
CA THR A 88 -5.19 -0.93 -11.79
C THR A 88 -4.98 -0.60 -10.31
N SER A 89 -4.73 0.68 -10.00
CA SER A 89 -4.57 1.20 -8.63
C SER A 89 -5.85 1.78 -8.05
N HIS A 90 -6.93 1.82 -8.82
CA HIS A 90 -8.21 2.46 -8.46
C HIS A 90 -8.13 3.96 -8.09
N LEU A 91 -7.00 4.61 -8.37
CA LEU A 91 -6.84 6.06 -8.26
C LEU A 91 -7.57 6.78 -9.41
N PRO A 92 -8.04 8.02 -9.20
CA PRO A 92 -8.53 8.87 -10.28
C PRO A 92 -7.45 9.12 -11.35
N ASN A 93 -7.85 9.31 -12.61
CA ASN A 93 -6.91 9.57 -13.71
C ASN A 93 -6.04 10.83 -13.51
N SER A 94 -6.46 11.77 -12.66
CA SER A 94 -5.65 12.95 -12.30
C SER A 94 -4.37 12.61 -11.55
N TYR A 95 -4.25 11.41 -11.00
CA TYR A 95 -3.05 10.89 -10.35
C TYR A 95 -2.09 10.20 -11.33
N ALA A 96 -2.41 10.14 -12.63
CA ALA A 96 -1.50 9.57 -13.61
C ALA A 96 -0.18 10.37 -13.69
N PRO A 97 0.95 9.74 -14.03
CA PRO A 97 2.18 10.48 -14.32
C PRO A 97 1.96 11.55 -15.41
N PRO A 98 2.57 12.74 -15.32
CA PRO A 98 3.63 13.11 -14.37
C PRO A 98 3.13 13.69 -13.02
N HIS A 99 1.81 13.78 -12.82
CA HIS A 99 1.18 14.50 -11.70
C HIS A 99 1.51 13.95 -10.31
N THR A 100 1.66 12.63 -10.24
CA THR A 100 1.96 11.86 -9.03
C THR A 100 2.99 10.80 -9.38
N TYR A 101 3.88 10.49 -8.44
CA TYR A 101 4.81 9.39 -8.55
C TYR A 101 4.27 8.16 -7.81
N VAL A 102 3.66 7.23 -8.54
CA VAL A 102 3.08 6.02 -7.95
C VAL A 102 4.05 4.84 -8.10
N THR A 103 4.45 4.25 -6.98
CA THR A 103 5.16 2.96 -6.95
C THR A 103 4.15 1.86 -6.70
N GLY A 104 4.04 0.89 -7.60
CA GLY A 104 3.22 -0.31 -7.39
C GLY A 104 4.09 -1.49 -7.02
N LEU A 105 3.83 -2.08 -5.85
CA LEU A 105 4.42 -3.35 -5.42
C LEU A 105 3.36 -4.44 -5.55
N GLY A 106 3.64 -5.49 -6.30
CA GLY A 106 2.71 -6.62 -6.47
C GLY A 106 3.39 -7.91 -6.89
N LEU A 107 2.61 -8.95 -7.11
CA LEU A 107 3.13 -10.29 -7.44
C LEU A 107 3.32 -10.52 -8.96
N SER A 108 2.52 -9.85 -9.79
CA SER A 108 2.44 -10.14 -11.22
C SER A 108 3.08 -9.05 -12.07
N ALA A 109 4.26 -9.34 -12.63
CA ALA A 109 4.96 -8.41 -13.52
C ALA A 109 4.10 -7.95 -14.72
N PRO A 110 3.34 -8.84 -15.40
CA PRO A 110 2.44 -8.43 -16.49
C PRO A 110 1.31 -7.50 -16.06
N GLU A 111 0.74 -7.72 -14.86
CA GLU A 111 -0.29 -6.82 -14.32
C GLU A 111 0.28 -5.45 -14.01
N LEU A 112 1.39 -5.39 -13.28
CA LEU A 112 2.08 -4.14 -12.97
C LEU A 112 2.47 -3.38 -14.24
N ALA A 113 2.95 -4.08 -15.27
CA ALA A 113 3.28 -3.49 -16.57
C ALA A 113 2.07 -2.86 -17.26
N ALA A 114 0.89 -3.45 -17.14
CA ALA A 114 -0.35 -2.96 -17.74
C ALA A 114 -0.98 -1.78 -16.98
N ASN A 115 -0.54 -1.47 -15.76
CA ASN A 115 -1.10 -0.37 -14.98
C ASN A 115 -0.57 1.00 -15.46
N PRO A 116 -1.41 1.86 -16.02
CA PRO A 116 -0.98 3.13 -16.60
C PRO A 116 -0.65 4.19 -15.52
N LEU A 117 -1.06 3.98 -14.27
CA LEU A 117 -0.84 4.95 -13.19
C LEU A 117 0.52 4.76 -12.51
N LEU A 118 1.19 3.61 -12.70
CA LEU A 118 2.46 3.32 -12.06
C LEU A 118 3.63 4.04 -12.75
N SER A 119 4.33 4.87 -11.98
CA SER A 119 5.64 5.41 -12.33
C SER A 119 6.76 4.38 -12.14
N ARG A 120 6.62 3.52 -11.13
CA ARG A 120 7.57 2.46 -10.79
C ARG A 120 6.84 1.17 -10.45
N ARG A 121 7.43 0.03 -10.83
CA ARG A 121 6.85 -1.30 -10.70
C ARG A 121 7.85 -2.19 -9.97
N VAL A 122 7.41 -2.84 -8.90
CA VAL A 122 8.25 -3.72 -8.08
C VAL A 122 7.52 -5.05 -7.91
N VAL A 123 8.16 -6.13 -8.33
CA VAL A 123 7.66 -7.49 -8.12
C VAL A 123 8.25 -8.00 -6.84
N HIS A 124 7.41 -8.19 -5.81
CA HIS A 124 7.86 -8.62 -4.49
C HIS A 124 6.74 -9.36 -3.77
N ASP A 125 7.09 -10.50 -3.16
CA ASP A 125 6.14 -11.33 -2.41
C ASP A 125 6.29 -11.10 -0.91
N LEU A 126 5.39 -10.28 -0.36
CA LEU A 126 5.35 -9.93 1.06
C LEU A 126 5.01 -11.10 1.98
N ASN A 127 4.50 -12.20 1.43
CA ASN A 127 4.20 -13.41 2.20
C ASN A 127 5.40 -14.36 2.26
N VAL A 128 6.41 -14.16 1.42
CA VAL A 128 7.72 -14.85 1.49
C VAL A 128 8.74 -13.99 2.22
N ASP A 129 8.81 -12.69 1.90
CA ASP A 129 9.70 -11.73 2.53
C ASP A 129 8.90 -10.46 2.88
N PRO A 130 8.50 -10.27 4.15
CA PRO A 130 7.68 -9.14 4.54
C PRO A 130 8.45 -7.81 4.54
N ILE A 131 9.77 -7.83 4.29
CA ILE A 131 10.61 -6.64 4.25
C ILE A 131 10.47 -5.96 2.89
N LEU A 132 10.28 -4.63 2.87
CA LEU A 132 10.23 -3.90 1.62
C LEU A 132 11.61 -3.86 0.96
N PRO A 133 11.72 -4.05 -0.37
CA PRO A 133 12.99 -3.92 -1.07
C PRO A 133 13.68 -2.59 -0.80
N VAL A 134 15.00 -2.61 -0.58
CA VAL A 134 15.80 -1.44 -0.12
C VAL A 134 15.66 -0.25 -1.07
N GLU A 135 15.49 -0.52 -2.36
CA GLU A 135 15.29 0.47 -3.39
C GLU A 135 13.95 1.23 -3.27
N MET A 136 13.00 0.73 -2.47
CA MET A 136 11.75 1.41 -2.14
C MET A 136 11.85 2.22 -0.84
N THR A 137 12.76 1.82 0.06
CA THR A 137 12.91 2.44 1.39
C THR A 137 13.91 3.60 1.39
N LYS A 138 14.88 3.59 0.48
CA LYS A 138 15.78 4.71 0.23
C LYS A 138 15.34 5.43 -1.02
N LEU A 139 15.04 6.73 -0.92
CA LEU A 139 14.96 7.55 -2.12
C LEU A 139 16.23 7.33 -2.94
N ASP A 140 16.07 7.01 -4.22
CA ASP A 140 17.16 6.94 -5.20
C ASP A 140 18.06 8.17 -5.05
N VAL A 141 19.22 8.01 -4.38
CA VAL A 141 20.37 8.87 -4.64
C VAL A 141 20.84 8.45 -6.02
N ARG A 142 20.18 8.93 -7.07
CA ARG A 142 20.65 8.75 -8.44
C ARG A 142 22.08 9.25 -8.48
N THR A 143 22.98 8.44 -9.02
CA THR A 143 24.36 8.86 -9.18
C THR A 143 24.40 10.09 -10.08
N LYS A 144 25.34 10.99 -9.87
CA LYS A 144 25.47 12.26 -10.60
C LYS A 144 25.38 12.10 -12.14
N ALA A 145 25.76 10.93 -12.68
CA ALA A 145 25.66 10.57 -14.08
C ALA A 145 24.21 10.39 -14.60
N GLU A 146 23.26 9.98 -13.76
CA GLU A 146 21.85 9.77 -14.13
C GLU A 146 21.01 11.05 -13.98
N LEU A 147 21.47 11.99 -13.17
CA LEU A 147 20.92 13.34 -13.03
C LEU A 147 21.26 14.24 -14.23
N GLU A 148 22.35 13.95 -14.94
CA GLU A 148 22.81 14.68 -16.13
C GLU A 148 22.11 14.22 -17.43
N SER A 149 21.25 13.19 -17.35
CA SER A 149 20.37 12.77 -18.44
C SER A 149 19.28 13.82 -18.70
N LYS A 150 19.19 14.33 -19.93
CA LYS A 150 18.20 15.33 -20.36
C LYS A 150 16.73 14.88 -20.21
N ASP A 151 16.49 13.59 -20.01
CA ASP A 151 15.17 13.01 -19.83
C ASP A 151 14.77 12.81 -18.34
N ALA A 152 15.55 13.33 -17.38
CA ALA A 152 15.31 13.10 -15.96
C ALA A 152 14.24 14.05 -15.38
N PRO A 153 13.10 13.54 -14.86
CA PRO A 153 12.08 14.36 -14.24
C PRO A 153 12.46 14.73 -12.80
N GLY A 154 12.87 15.99 -12.61
CA GLY A 154 12.91 16.68 -11.31
C GLY A 154 13.98 16.20 -10.31
N HIS A 155 14.73 17.14 -9.77
CA HIS A 155 15.67 16.94 -8.66
C HIS A 155 14.95 16.43 -7.41
N TYR A 156 15.49 15.41 -6.74
CA TYR A 156 15.06 15.01 -5.38
C TYR A 156 16.31 14.83 -4.51
N GLU A 157 16.51 15.74 -3.56
CA GLU A 157 17.41 15.56 -2.41
C GLU A 157 16.54 15.13 -1.22
N GLY A 158 16.89 14.04 -0.53
CA GLY A 158 16.25 13.73 0.75
C GLY A 158 16.48 12.29 1.23
N THR A 159 17.05 12.17 2.43
CA THR A 159 17.17 10.94 3.23
C THR A 159 15.96 10.72 4.15
N GLU A 160 14.78 11.21 3.78
CA GLU A 160 13.52 11.07 4.53
C GLU A 160 12.68 9.89 4.00
N ALA A 161 11.75 9.41 4.83
CA ALA A 161 10.81 8.37 4.46
C ALA A 161 10.08 8.70 3.14
N ALA A 162 9.88 7.67 2.30
CA ALA A 162 9.78 7.84 0.86
C ALA A 162 8.39 8.16 0.29
N TYR A 163 7.32 8.02 1.07
CA TYR A 163 5.95 8.08 0.56
C TYR A 163 5.06 9.05 1.32
N ASP A 164 4.32 9.84 0.55
CA ASP A 164 3.35 10.79 1.06
C ASP A 164 2.04 10.13 1.48
N ALA A 165 1.69 9.03 0.82
CA ALA A 165 0.57 8.17 1.15
C ALA A 165 0.81 6.73 0.70
N ILE A 166 0.15 5.79 1.38
CA ILE A 166 0.10 4.37 1.04
C ILE A 166 -1.37 3.97 0.80
N ILE A 167 -1.62 3.19 -0.25
CA ILE A 167 -2.92 2.57 -0.51
C ILE A 167 -2.75 1.06 -0.62
N CYS A 168 -3.76 0.31 -0.18
CA CYS A 168 -3.87 -1.14 -0.42
C CYS A 168 -5.35 -1.46 -0.67
N THR A 169 -5.66 -1.96 -1.86
CA THR A 169 -7.04 -2.28 -2.26
C THR A 169 -7.22 -3.79 -2.38
N VAL A 170 -8.18 -4.33 -1.63
CA VAL A 170 -8.66 -5.73 -1.62
C VAL A 170 -7.55 -6.79 -1.50
N SER A 171 -6.51 -6.49 -0.72
CA SER A 171 -5.34 -7.37 -0.59
C SER A 171 -4.81 -7.56 0.83
N VAL A 172 -5.18 -6.72 1.81
CA VAL A 172 -4.65 -6.82 3.19
C VAL A 172 -5.04 -8.14 3.88
N ASP A 173 -6.17 -8.70 3.47
CA ASP A 173 -6.75 -9.95 3.95
C ASP A 173 -5.95 -11.20 3.53
N TYR A 174 -4.98 -11.03 2.62
CA TYR A 174 -4.06 -12.08 2.18
C TYR A 174 -2.66 -11.92 2.78
N LEU A 175 -2.40 -11.07 3.76
CA LEU A 175 -1.07 -10.98 4.36
C LEU A 175 -0.91 -12.01 5.49
N VAL A 176 0.10 -12.90 5.39
CA VAL A 176 0.44 -13.84 6.50
C VAL A 176 1.41 -13.25 7.53
N HIS A 177 2.08 -12.14 7.18
CA HIS A 177 3.00 -11.38 8.04
C HIS A 177 2.57 -9.91 8.18
N PRO A 178 1.32 -9.60 8.58
CA PRO A 178 0.80 -8.24 8.49
C PRO A 178 1.49 -7.28 9.44
N LEU A 179 1.95 -7.71 10.63
CA LEU A 179 2.61 -6.80 11.56
C LEU A 179 3.97 -6.34 11.01
N GLU A 180 4.75 -7.28 10.48
CA GLU A 180 6.04 -7.04 9.84
C GLU A 180 5.90 -6.12 8.63
N VAL A 181 4.94 -6.40 7.75
CA VAL A 181 4.62 -5.53 6.60
C VAL A 181 4.25 -4.13 7.08
N PHE A 182 3.36 -3.99 8.08
CA PHE A 182 2.94 -2.68 8.57
C PHE A 182 4.06 -1.90 9.27
N CYS A 183 5.01 -2.58 9.92
CA CYS A 183 6.24 -1.95 10.42
C CYS A 183 7.05 -1.34 9.26
N GLU A 184 7.20 -2.05 8.14
CA GLU A 184 7.86 -1.50 6.96
C GLU A 184 7.09 -0.32 6.35
N LEU A 185 5.75 -0.40 6.28
CA LEU A 185 4.92 0.72 5.86
C LEU A 185 5.14 1.95 6.76
N ALA A 186 5.26 1.75 8.07
CA ALA A 186 5.54 2.81 9.03
C ALA A 186 6.90 3.48 8.77
N LEU A 187 7.91 2.68 8.41
CA LEU A 187 9.26 3.18 8.13
C LEU A 187 9.34 4.01 6.84
N VAL A 188 8.56 3.66 5.82
CA VAL A 188 8.61 4.33 4.51
C VAL A 188 7.57 5.45 4.34
N THR A 189 6.64 5.59 5.28
CA THR A 189 5.68 6.71 5.29
C THR A 189 6.32 7.93 5.92
N ARG A 190 6.28 9.08 5.23
CA ARG A 190 6.77 10.36 5.78
C ARG A 190 6.03 10.74 7.07
N GLU A 191 6.64 11.65 7.83
CA GLU A 191 5.92 12.32 8.92
C GLU A 191 4.68 13.04 8.35
N ALA A 192 3.52 12.86 9.01
CA ALA A 192 2.20 13.28 8.53
C ALA A 192 1.68 12.61 7.23
N GLY A 193 2.37 11.59 6.72
CA GLY A 193 1.85 10.74 5.65
C GLY A 193 0.67 9.86 6.12
N THR A 194 -0.10 9.34 5.18
CA THR A 194 -1.30 8.54 5.47
C THR A 194 -1.24 7.16 4.85
N ALA A 195 -1.96 6.20 5.43
CA ALA A 195 -2.10 4.86 4.87
C ALA A 195 -3.58 4.46 4.84
N HIS A 196 -4.02 3.93 3.70
CA HIS A 196 -5.43 3.68 3.41
C HIS A 196 -5.65 2.23 2.99
N MET A 197 -6.35 1.47 3.84
CA MET A 197 -6.66 0.07 3.61
C MET A 197 -8.13 -0.06 3.20
N ALA A 198 -8.38 -0.51 1.97
CA ALA A 198 -9.72 -0.79 1.46
C ALA A 198 -9.85 -2.30 1.21
N PHE A 199 -10.91 -2.93 1.70
CA PHE A 199 -11.14 -4.37 1.55
C PHE A 199 -12.62 -4.69 1.37
N SER A 200 -12.90 -5.89 0.89
CA SER A 200 -14.25 -6.36 0.52
C SER A 200 -14.58 -7.68 1.22
N ASP A 201 -15.87 -8.05 1.24
CA ASP A 201 -16.31 -9.40 1.60
C ASP A 201 -15.96 -10.44 0.52
N ARG A 202 -15.70 -9.98 -0.72
CA ARG A 202 -15.30 -10.87 -1.81
C ARG A 202 -13.81 -11.15 -1.70
N CYS A 203 -13.47 -12.40 -1.40
CA CYS A 203 -12.10 -12.92 -1.36
C CYS A 203 -12.02 -14.29 -2.03
N PHE A 204 -10.80 -14.84 -2.16
CA PHE A 204 -10.59 -16.27 -2.42
C PHE A 204 -10.57 -16.99 -1.07
N PRO A 205 -11.63 -17.74 -0.69
CA PRO A 205 -11.74 -18.29 0.66
C PRO A 205 -10.58 -19.22 1.04
N SER A 206 -10.01 -19.93 0.07
CA SER A 206 -8.87 -20.81 0.33
C SER A 206 -7.57 -20.05 0.62
N LYS A 207 -7.40 -18.83 0.08
CA LYS A 207 -6.14 -18.05 0.16
C LYS A 207 -6.17 -16.92 1.18
N VAL A 208 -7.34 -16.46 1.59
CA VAL A 208 -7.45 -15.43 2.63
C VAL A 208 -7.00 -15.98 3.98
N ILE A 209 -6.50 -15.14 4.89
CA ILE A 209 -6.14 -15.61 6.23
C ILE A 209 -7.38 -16.17 6.95
N ARG A 210 -7.18 -17.25 7.68
CA ARG A 210 -8.23 -18.01 8.37
C ARG A 210 -9.15 -17.10 9.16
N ARG A 211 -8.57 -16.19 9.96
CA ARG A 211 -9.35 -15.29 10.81
C ARG A 211 -10.33 -14.43 10.01
N TRP A 212 -9.99 -14.03 8.78
CA TRP A 212 -10.84 -13.17 7.94
C TRP A 212 -12.21 -13.79 7.64
N LEU A 213 -12.27 -15.13 7.53
CA LEU A 213 -13.50 -15.89 7.31
C LEU A 213 -14.33 -16.05 8.59
N GLU A 214 -13.74 -15.86 9.75
CA GLU A 214 -14.37 -16.07 11.07
C GLU A 214 -14.97 -14.79 11.66
N VAL A 215 -14.63 -13.63 11.10
CA VAL A 215 -14.99 -12.32 11.65
C VAL A 215 -15.88 -11.49 10.74
N GLY A 216 -16.70 -10.64 11.36
CA GLY A 216 -17.56 -9.68 10.64
C GLY A 216 -16.80 -8.42 10.20
N PRO A 217 -17.43 -7.56 9.36
CA PRO A 217 -16.80 -6.35 8.82
C PRO A 217 -16.20 -5.39 9.86
N ALA A 218 -16.88 -5.19 11.00
CA ALA A 218 -16.38 -4.32 12.07
C ALA A 218 -15.09 -4.87 12.71
N GLU A 219 -15.07 -6.16 13.04
CA GLU A 219 -13.91 -6.85 13.60
C GLU A 219 -12.73 -6.89 12.61
N ARG A 220 -13.00 -7.00 11.29
CA ARG A 220 -11.94 -6.85 10.26
C ARG A 220 -11.31 -5.47 10.30
N CYS A 221 -12.11 -4.42 10.47
CA CYS A 221 -11.60 -3.06 10.61
C CYS A 221 -10.77 -2.90 11.90
N GLU A 222 -11.22 -3.45 13.03
CA GLU A 222 -10.46 -3.46 14.28
C GLU A 222 -9.13 -4.24 14.16
N MET A 223 -9.15 -5.33 13.40
CA MET A 223 -7.98 -6.14 13.14
C MET A 223 -6.93 -5.39 12.31
N VAL A 224 -7.33 -4.76 11.21
CA VAL A 224 -6.42 -3.92 10.40
C VAL A 224 -5.96 -2.70 11.20
N ALA A 225 -6.82 -2.08 12.00
CA ALA A 225 -6.44 -0.98 12.90
C ALA A 225 -5.41 -1.41 13.94
N SER A 226 -5.48 -2.65 14.43
CA SER A 226 -4.49 -3.20 15.35
C SER A 226 -3.12 -3.35 14.68
N TYR A 227 -3.06 -3.70 13.38
CA TYR A 227 -1.77 -3.76 12.65
C TYR A 227 -1.07 -2.39 12.64
N PHE A 228 -1.81 -1.32 12.35
CA PHE A 228 -1.29 0.06 12.44
C PHE A 228 -0.83 0.42 13.85
N TRP A 229 -1.67 0.13 14.85
CA TRP A 229 -1.36 0.43 16.26
C TRP A 229 -0.02 -0.20 16.69
N PHE A 230 0.14 -1.50 16.45
CA PHE A 230 1.34 -2.23 16.88
C PHE A 230 2.57 -1.99 16.00
N ALA A 231 2.39 -1.55 14.75
CA ALA A 231 3.49 -1.05 13.92
C ALA A 231 4.05 0.31 14.38
N GLY A 232 3.39 0.97 15.35
CA GLY A 232 3.84 2.25 15.90
C GLY A 232 3.53 3.45 15.00
N THR A 233 2.57 3.33 14.08
CA THR A 233 2.23 4.41 13.12
C THR A 233 1.46 5.58 13.74
N THR A 234 1.10 5.52 15.04
CA THR A 234 0.26 6.53 15.71
C THR A 234 1.04 7.50 16.61
N GLY A 235 2.38 7.53 16.55
CA GLY A 235 3.21 8.51 17.28
C GLY A 235 3.33 8.31 18.80
N GLU A 236 2.62 7.34 19.38
CA GLU A 236 2.70 6.93 20.78
C GLU A 236 3.26 5.49 20.83
N LYS A 237 4.58 5.35 21.02
CA LYS A 237 5.37 4.09 20.88
C LYS A 237 5.25 3.12 22.10
N PRO A 238 5.69 1.83 22.03
CA PRO A 238 6.86 1.35 21.27
C PRO A 238 6.67 0.15 20.34
N CYS A 239 7.28 0.28 19.16
CA CYS A 239 8.00 -0.82 18.56
C CYS A 239 9.09 -1.28 19.56
N GLU A 240 8.86 -2.40 20.23
CA GLU A 240 9.92 -3.33 20.60
C GLU A 240 9.58 -4.70 20.01
N PRO A 241 10.20 -5.06 18.88
CA PRO A 241 10.28 -6.45 18.46
C PRO A 241 11.23 -7.15 19.43
N GLY A 242 10.67 -7.67 20.51
CA GLY A 242 11.40 -8.49 21.47
C GLY A 242 11.60 -9.90 20.92
N VAL A 243 12.71 -10.09 20.18
CA VAL A 243 13.40 -11.35 19.89
C VAL A 243 12.73 -12.26 18.83
N LEU A 244 13.32 -12.28 17.63
CA LEU A 244 13.27 -13.44 16.73
C LEU A 244 13.78 -14.70 17.45
#